data_AF-A0A4S8ES63-F1
#
_entry.id   AF-A0A4S8ES63-F1
#
_cell.length_a   1.000
_cell.length_b   1.000
_cell.length_c   1.000
_cell.angle_alpha   90.00
_cell.angle_beta   90.00
_cell.angle_gamma   90.00
#
_symmetry.space_group_name_H-M   'P 1'
#
loop_
_entity.id
_entity.type
_entity.pdbx_description
1 polymer ?
#
loop_
_entity_poly.entity_id
_entity_poly.type
_entity_poly.pdbx_seq_one_letter_code
_entity_poly.pdbx_strand_id
1 'polypeptide(L)'
;MSLATQDLLRKSSLYTEAKKVVLQHPQPNIACIEHQLGIDRVQATTLFGAMLGDILDFNISTGDALVKAELRLPQRDARPLAQRLSIAQAWMQEAQCLVIVAGQGMIAHLDEQGGEPELTVHSTSASLAKHSSAWNDPAFTADAFHSRPHWAFAAYRSYLAHSRATKLNADVAVIKQWCDSRPQGAFIYTSLVDGRFQKAGFPLARVYERNGTIHRLQCAANCSDSREVIWPSFSVRSHAIAALGACLPEPPQCPYCNASLRPNCLLPHDQYWNTSRRNRQRNLLEDWLARSRSPLFILLGVQAHETRLHQFVARTRGRQCIHMYMDSEEENQFDGTSVMVPFDQALASLRSAMNREV
;
A
#
# COMPACT_ATOMS: atom_id res chain seq x y z
N MET A 1 14.87 3.52 38.31
CA MET A 1 15.32 2.13 38.03
C MET A 1 16.64 2.19 37.29
N SER A 2 17.56 1.25 37.54
CA SER A 2 18.74 1.12 36.68
C SER A 2 18.35 0.51 35.33
N LEU A 3 19.15 0.74 34.28
CA LEU A 3 18.94 0.19 32.94
C LEU A 3 18.83 -1.36 32.97
N ALA A 4 19.64 -2.02 33.80
CA ALA A 4 19.61 -3.47 33.98
C ALA A 4 18.27 -3.99 34.54
N THR A 5 17.62 -3.24 35.44
CA THR A 5 16.31 -3.61 35.99
C THR A 5 15.18 -3.41 34.97
N GLN A 6 15.29 -2.42 34.08
CA GLN A 6 14.33 -2.21 32.99
C GLN A 6 14.41 -3.33 31.95
N ASP A 7 15.62 -3.78 31.61
CA ASP A 7 15.82 -4.89 30.67
C ASP A 7 15.28 -6.22 31.19
N LEU A 8 15.43 -6.49 32.49
CA LEU A 8 14.83 -7.66 33.13
C LEU A 8 13.30 -7.59 33.13
N LEU A 9 12.73 -6.42 33.41
CA LEU A 9 11.28 -6.21 33.36
C LEU A 9 10.72 -6.41 31.95
N ARG A 10 11.39 -5.88 30.91
CA ARG A 10 10.99 -6.04 29.50
C ARG A 10 11.00 -7.48 29.02
N LYS A 11 11.78 -8.35 29.66
CA LYS A 11 11.84 -9.80 29.38
C LYS A 11 10.81 -10.60 30.17
N SER A 12 10.02 -9.98 31.05
CA SER A 12 9.03 -10.68 31.87
C SER A 12 7.76 -11.02 31.08
N SER A 13 7.08 -12.10 31.50
CA SER A 13 5.75 -12.47 31.00
C SER A 13 4.71 -11.39 31.28
N LEU A 14 4.79 -10.77 32.46
CA LEU A 14 3.86 -9.70 32.86
C LEU A 14 4.00 -8.45 31.97
N TYR A 15 5.22 -8.09 31.57
CA TYR A 15 5.43 -7.02 30.59
C TYR A 15 4.83 -7.37 29.22
N THR A 16 4.94 -8.63 28.79
CA THR A 16 4.35 -9.09 27.54
C THR A 16 2.82 -8.99 27.55
N GLU A 17 2.18 -9.39 28.66
CA GLU A 17 0.72 -9.26 28.80
C GLU A 17 0.27 -7.80 28.90
N ALA A 18 0.99 -6.98 29.68
CA ALA A 18 0.71 -5.54 29.76
C ALA A 18 0.89 -4.85 28.41
N LYS A 19 1.88 -5.28 27.62
CA LYS A 19 2.09 -4.78 26.26
C LYS A 19 0.89 -5.12 25.36
N LYS A 20 0.35 -6.35 25.41
CA LYS A 20 -0.87 -6.70 24.66
C LYS A 20 -2.05 -5.80 25.05
N VAL A 21 -2.26 -5.57 26.34
CA VAL A 21 -3.28 -4.65 26.84
C VAL A 21 -3.08 -3.26 26.23
N VAL A 22 -1.89 -2.68 26.38
CA VAL A 22 -1.58 -1.34 25.86
C VAL A 22 -1.79 -1.23 24.36
N LEU A 23 -1.39 -2.23 23.57
CA LEU A 23 -1.53 -2.22 22.11
C LEU A 23 -2.99 -2.32 21.62
N GLN A 24 -3.92 -2.76 22.49
CA GLN A 24 -5.35 -2.82 22.18
C GLN A 24 -6.07 -1.50 22.45
N HIS A 25 -5.50 -0.59 23.24
CA HIS A 25 -6.15 0.65 23.66
C HIS A 25 -5.65 1.87 22.87
N PRO A 26 -6.56 2.72 22.33
CA PRO A 26 -6.17 3.88 21.52
C PRO A 26 -5.52 5.01 22.34
N GLN A 27 -5.89 5.14 23.62
CA GLN A 27 -5.30 6.04 24.62
C GLN A 27 -5.00 5.25 25.90
N PRO A 28 -3.91 4.47 25.91
CA PRO A 28 -3.58 3.63 27.05
C PRO A 28 -3.17 4.51 28.23
N ASN A 29 -3.59 4.12 29.43
CA ASN A 29 -3.18 4.77 30.67
C ASN A 29 -2.91 3.70 31.74
N ILE A 30 -2.39 4.13 32.88
CA ILE A 30 -2.02 3.23 33.99
C ILE A 30 -3.23 2.42 34.48
N ALA A 31 -4.40 3.06 34.57
CA ALA A 31 -5.62 2.43 35.08
C ALA A 31 -6.11 1.28 34.18
N CYS A 32 -5.90 1.40 32.86
CA CYS A 32 -6.20 0.33 31.91
C CYS A 32 -5.39 -0.95 32.20
N ILE A 33 -4.08 -0.82 32.45
CA ILE A 33 -3.23 -1.97 32.79
C ILE A 33 -3.63 -2.56 34.15
N GLU A 34 -3.86 -1.69 35.14
CA GLU A 34 -4.28 -2.07 36.49
C GLU A 34 -5.55 -2.94 36.46
N HIS A 35 -6.59 -2.44 35.81
CA HIS A 35 -7.88 -3.13 35.72
C HIS A 35 -7.80 -4.42 34.92
N GLN A 36 -7.10 -4.42 33.78
CA GLN A 36 -7.14 -5.55 32.86
C GLN A 36 -6.23 -6.71 33.28
N LEU A 37 -5.18 -6.43 34.05
CA LEU A 37 -4.29 -7.46 34.59
C LEU A 37 -4.52 -7.79 36.07
N GLY A 38 -5.37 -7.04 36.76
CA GLY A 38 -5.64 -7.24 38.19
C GLY A 38 -4.40 -7.04 39.07
N ILE A 39 -3.51 -6.13 38.68
CA ILE A 39 -2.26 -5.81 39.38
C ILE A 39 -2.38 -4.50 40.14
N ASP A 40 -1.51 -4.25 41.11
CA ASP A 40 -1.52 -2.98 41.85
C ASP A 40 -1.03 -1.80 40.98
N ARG A 41 -1.42 -0.59 41.38
CA ARG A 41 -1.08 0.65 40.68
C ARG A 41 0.41 0.92 40.56
N VAL A 42 1.23 0.46 41.51
CA VAL A 42 2.70 0.65 41.47
C VAL A 42 3.31 -0.24 40.39
N GLN A 43 2.87 -1.49 40.30
CA GLN A 43 3.24 -2.41 39.22
C GLN A 43 2.77 -1.89 37.86
N ALA A 44 1.50 -1.46 37.75
CA ALA A 44 0.96 -0.90 36.52
C ALA A 44 1.74 0.35 36.06
N THR A 45 2.08 1.26 36.99
CA THR A 45 2.89 2.46 36.71
C THR A 45 4.29 2.08 36.23
N THR A 46 4.91 1.06 36.85
CA THR A 46 6.25 0.59 36.49
C THR A 46 6.26 -0.02 35.08
N LEU A 47 5.27 -0.83 34.75
CA LEU A 47 5.10 -1.42 33.42
C LEU A 47 4.83 -0.34 32.36
N PHE A 48 3.91 0.59 32.64
CA PHE A 48 3.60 1.71 31.76
C PHE A 48 4.82 2.58 31.48
N GLY A 49 5.60 2.91 32.52
CA GLY A 49 6.84 3.66 32.41
C GLY A 49 7.91 2.95 31.57
N ALA A 50 8.02 1.62 31.69
CA ALA A 50 8.95 0.81 30.88
C ALA A 50 8.57 0.73 29.40
N MET A 51 7.32 1.01 29.06
CA MET A 51 6.78 1.06 27.70
C MET A 51 6.98 2.42 27.01
N LEU A 52 7.25 3.48 27.76
CA LEU A 52 7.59 4.80 27.21
C LEU A 52 8.90 4.73 26.42
N GLY A 53 8.88 5.22 25.19
CA GLY A 53 9.98 5.13 24.23
C GLY A 53 10.14 3.75 23.57
N ASP A 54 9.53 2.69 24.11
CA ASP A 54 9.48 1.36 23.49
C ASP A 54 8.28 1.26 22.55
N ILE A 55 7.06 1.21 23.11
CA ILE A 55 5.80 1.09 22.36
C ILE A 55 4.88 2.31 22.53
N LEU A 56 5.15 3.17 23.51
CA LEU A 56 4.43 4.41 23.79
C LEU A 56 5.31 5.62 23.47
N ASP A 57 4.72 6.64 22.85
CA ASP A 57 5.26 8.00 22.72
C ASP A 57 4.41 8.99 23.53
N PHE A 58 4.84 10.26 23.61
CA PHE A 58 4.08 11.33 24.26
C PHE A 58 3.46 12.30 23.25
N ASN A 59 2.21 12.68 23.49
CA ASN A 59 1.61 13.85 22.89
C ASN A 59 2.16 15.10 23.57
N ILE A 60 2.97 15.87 22.86
CA ILE A 60 3.62 17.08 23.40
C ILE A 60 2.59 18.15 23.79
N SER A 61 1.42 18.16 23.15
CA SER A 61 0.38 19.16 23.41
C SER A 61 -0.54 18.80 24.57
N THR A 62 -0.80 17.52 24.80
CA THR A 62 -1.73 17.07 25.86
C THR A 62 -1.04 16.40 27.05
N GLY A 63 0.22 15.99 26.91
CA GLY A 63 0.96 15.21 27.90
C GLY A 63 0.58 13.72 27.94
N ASP A 64 -0.38 13.29 27.13
CA ASP A 64 -0.85 11.91 27.12
C ASP A 64 0.12 10.96 26.43
N ALA A 65 0.21 9.73 26.92
CA ALA A 65 0.93 8.68 26.23
C ALA A 65 0.07 8.08 25.10
N LEU A 66 0.70 7.82 23.96
CA LEU A 66 0.07 7.27 22.75
C LEU A 66 0.84 6.04 22.29
N VAL A 67 0.13 4.95 21.94
CA VAL A 67 0.77 3.81 21.24
C VAL A 67 1.36 4.31 19.93
N LYS A 68 2.64 3.97 19.69
CA LYS A 68 3.33 4.22 18.43
C LYS A 68 2.47 3.74 17.26
N ALA A 69 2.30 4.59 16.26
CA ALA A 69 1.35 4.35 15.18
C ALA A 69 1.62 3.01 14.46
N GLU A 70 2.89 2.64 14.29
CA GLU A 70 3.29 1.35 13.70
C GLU A 70 2.93 0.09 14.51
N LEU A 71 2.59 0.23 15.80
CA LEU A 71 2.33 -0.90 16.70
C LEU A 71 0.85 -1.08 17.06
N ARG A 72 -0.03 -0.15 16.65
CA ARG A 72 -1.46 -0.25 16.93
C ARG A 72 -2.05 -1.50 16.29
N LEU A 73 -2.77 -2.28 17.09
CA LEU A 73 -3.55 -3.40 16.57
C LEU A 73 -4.72 -2.86 15.73
N PRO A 74 -5.16 -3.60 14.68
CA PRO A 74 -6.37 -3.27 13.95
C PRO A 74 -7.54 -3.17 14.92
N GLN A 75 -8.17 -2.00 14.98
CA GLN A 75 -9.41 -1.81 15.71
C GLN A 75 -10.59 -1.90 14.75
N ARG A 76 -11.73 -2.37 15.24
CA ARG A 76 -12.99 -2.39 14.49
C ARG A 76 -13.72 -1.06 14.69
N ASP A 77 -14.31 -0.54 13.64
CA ASP A 77 -15.21 0.60 13.72
C ASP A 77 -16.55 0.17 14.33
N ALA A 78 -16.78 0.54 15.58
CA ALA A 78 -17.98 0.16 16.34
C ALA A 78 -19.27 0.83 15.87
N ARG A 79 -19.20 1.82 14.97
CA ARG A 79 -20.40 2.49 14.43
C ARG A 79 -21.22 1.54 13.56
N PRO A 80 -22.56 1.60 13.61
CA PRO A 80 -23.40 0.84 12.69
C PRO A 80 -23.08 1.14 11.23
N LEU A 81 -23.12 0.12 10.37
CA LEU A 81 -22.75 0.25 8.96
C LEU A 81 -23.51 1.36 8.22
N ALA A 82 -24.81 1.52 8.47
CA ALA A 82 -25.61 2.60 7.90
C ALA A 82 -25.08 3.99 8.28
N GLN A 83 -24.60 4.16 9.53
CA GLN A 83 -23.97 5.39 9.98
C GLN A 83 -22.62 5.62 9.28
N ARG A 84 -21.80 4.57 9.15
CA ARG A 84 -20.50 4.65 8.45
C ARG A 84 -20.68 5.06 6.98
N LEU A 85 -21.67 4.48 6.29
CA LEU A 85 -22.03 4.83 4.91
C LEU A 85 -22.55 6.26 4.78
N SER A 86 -23.41 6.71 5.71
CA SER A 86 -23.91 8.08 5.73
C SER A 86 -22.77 9.11 5.91
N ILE A 87 -21.82 8.84 6.82
CA ILE A 87 -20.63 9.67 6.99
C ILE A 87 -19.78 9.68 5.71
N ALA A 88 -19.55 8.52 5.11
CA ALA A 88 -18.81 8.40 3.86
C ALA A 88 -19.45 9.20 2.71
N GLN A 89 -20.78 9.17 2.59
CA GLN A 89 -21.53 9.96 1.62
C GLN A 89 -21.37 11.47 1.85
N ALA A 90 -21.52 11.94 3.09
CA ALA A 90 -21.36 13.34 3.42
C ALA A 90 -19.95 13.85 3.09
N TRP A 91 -18.91 13.11 3.49
CA TRP A 91 -17.53 13.44 3.16
C TRP A 91 -17.28 13.45 1.64
N MET A 92 -17.84 12.48 0.92
CA MET A 92 -17.77 12.44 -0.55
C MET A 92 -18.50 13.61 -1.21
N GLN A 93 -19.53 14.20 -0.61
CA GLN A 93 -20.20 15.38 -1.16
C GLN A 93 -19.37 16.65 -0.92
N GLU A 94 -18.80 16.79 0.28
CA GLU A 94 -18.02 17.98 0.68
C GLU A 94 -16.63 18.05 0.00
N ALA A 95 -16.05 16.89 -0.35
CA ALA A 95 -14.69 16.79 -0.85
C ALA A 95 -14.46 17.55 -2.16
N GLN A 96 -13.53 18.51 -2.12
CA GLN A 96 -13.09 19.27 -3.30
C GLN A 96 -12.06 18.50 -4.14
N CYS A 97 -11.38 17.53 -3.54
CA CYS A 97 -10.45 16.64 -4.19
C CYS A 97 -10.35 15.30 -3.47
N LEU A 98 -9.86 14.28 -4.20
CA LEU A 98 -9.70 12.92 -3.69
C LEU A 98 -8.23 12.49 -3.72
N VAL A 99 -7.83 11.71 -2.72
CA VAL A 99 -6.60 10.93 -2.73
C VAL A 99 -6.97 9.46 -2.67
N ILE A 100 -6.80 8.76 -3.78
CA ILE A 100 -7.02 7.31 -3.81
C ILE A 100 -5.73 6.63 -3.37
N VAL A 101 -5.76 5.96 -2.23
CA VAL A 101 -4.66 5.18 -1.70
C VAL A 101 -4.93 3.71 -2.00
N ALA A 102 -4.13 3.13 -2.88
CA ALA A 102 -4.44 1.89 -3.57
C ALA A 102 -3.45 0.79 -3.22
N GLY A 103 -3.96 -0.30 -2.62
CA GLY A 103 -3.18 -1.45 -2.19
C GLY A 103 -3.46 -2.74 -2.96
N GLN A 104 -2.86 -3.84 -2.49
CA GLN A 104 -2.87 -5.15 -3.17
C GLN A 104 -4.23 -5.86 -3.12
N GLY A 105 -5.01 -5.67 -2.04
CA GLY A 105 -6.32 -6.30 -1.88
C GLY A 105 -7.33 -5.90 -2.97
N MET A 106 -7.05 -4.80 -3.67
CA MET A 106 -7.88 -4.31 -4.76
C MET A 106 -7.71 -5.09 -6.07
N ILE A 107 -6.60 -5.82 -6.26
CA ILE A 107 -6.31 -6.50 -7.54
C ILE A 107 -7.44 -7.46 -7.93
N ALA A 108 -7.77 -8.40 -7.05
CA ALA A 108 -8.76 -9.45 -7.34
C ALA A 108 -10.18 -8.89 -7.57
N HIS A 109 -10.45 -7.68 -7.08
CA HIS A 109 -11.77 -7.06 -7.12
C HIS A 109 -12.00 -6.18 -8.35
N LEU A 110 -10.93 -5.69 -9.00
CA LEU A 110 -11.03 -4.76 -10.13
C LEU A 110 -10.66 -5.37 -11.48
N ASP A 111 -10.22 -6.62 -11.50
CA ASP A 111 -9.92 -7.34 -12.74
C ASP A 111 -11.24 -7.97 -13.28
N GLU A 112 -11.46 -7.91 -14.60
CA GLU A 112 -12.63 -8.53 -15.23
C GLU A 112 -12.51 -10.06 -15.18
N GLN A 113 -13.47 -10.72 -14.53
CA GLN A 113 -13.51 -12.18 -14.40
C GLN A 113 -13.75 -12.83 -15.77
N GLY A 114 -12.96 -13.87 -16.10
CA GLY A 114 -13.17 -14.70 -17.30
C GLY A 114 -12.35 -14.30 -18.54
N GLY A 115 -11.47 -13.30 -18.44
CA GLY A 115 -10.41 -13.12 -19.42
C GLY A 115 -9.23 -14.00 -19.04
N GLU A 116 -9.23 -15.29 -19.42
CA GLU A 116 -8.03 -16.13 -19.35
C GLU A 116 -6.90 -15.39 -20.09
N PRO A 117 -5.87 -14.87 -19.39
CA PRO A 117 -4.63 -14.63 -20.09
C PRO A 117 -4.08 -16.04 -20.32
N GLU A 118 -3.90 -16.41 -21.59
CA GLU A 118 -3.17 -17.60 -22.06
C GLU A 118 -1.66 -17.53 -21.68
N LEU A 119 -1.38 -17.00 -20.49
CA LEU A 119 -0.12 -16.74 -19.84
C LEU A 119 -0.23 -17.39 -18.49
N THR A 120 -0.30 -18.72 -18.47
CA THR A 120 0.11 -19.48 -17.31
C THR A 120 1.53 -19.01 -17.00
N VAL A 121 1.68 -18.25 -15.92
CA VAL A 121 3.00 -18.00 -15.36
C VAL A 121 3.47 -19.35 -14.84
N HIS A 122 4.03 -20.17 -15.72
CA HIS A 122 4.82 -21.31 -15.32
C HIS A 122 6.12 -20.76 -14.73
N SER A 123 6.01 -20.13 -13.56
CA SER A 123 7.03 -20.40 -12.56
C SER A 123 6.90 -21.89 -12.22
N THR A 124 8.00 -22.53 -11.87
CA THR A 124 8.02 -23.92 -11.43
C THR A 124 7.24 -24.16 -10.13
N SER A 125 6.49 -23.18 -9.63
CA SER A 125 5.62 -23.28 -8.47
C SER A 125 4.20 -22.89 -8.87
N ALA A 126 3.27 -23.85 -8.77
CA ALA A 126 1.82 -23.68 -8.96
C ALA A 126 1.13 -22.66 -8.01
N SER A 127 1.90 -21.80 -7.35
CA SER A 127 1.48 -20.82 -6.35
C SER A 127 1.10 -19.46 -6.92
N LEU A 128 1.44 -19.13 -8.18
CA LEU A 128 1.13 -17.82 -8.77
C LEU A 128 -0.33 -17.65 -9.24
N ALA A 129 -1.10 -18.74 -9.32
CA ALA A 129 -2.54 -18.68 -9.65
C ALA A 129 -3.41 -18.19 -8.48
N LYS A 130 -2.85 -18.06 -7.28
CA LYS A 130 -3.51 -17.41 -6.14
C LYS A 130 -2.93 -16.02 -6.02
N HIS A 131 -3.76 -15.02 -6.29
CA HIS A 131 -3.44 -13.59 -6.24
C HIS A 131 -2.87 -13.18 -4.87
N SER A 132 -1.56 -13.37 -4.65
CA SER A 132 -0.75 -12.58 -3.75
C SER A 132 0.73 -12.77 -4.07
N SER A 133 1.35 -11.67 -4.50
CA SER A 133 2.80 -11.45 -4.60
C SER A 133 3.57 -12.21 -5.70
N ALA A 134 3.58 -11.66 -6.91
CA ALA A 134 4.74 -11.79 -7.82
C ALA A 134 6.08 -11.44 -7.13
N TRP A 135 6.03 -10.71 -6.01
CA TRP A 135 7.14 -10.35 -5.14
C TRP A 135 7.78 -11.50 -4.35
N ASN A 136 7.09 -12.63 -4.21
CA ASN A 136 7.65 -13.84 -3.58
C ASN A 136 8.26 -14.80 -4.61
N ASP A 137 8.20 -14.47 -5.91
CA ASP A 137 8.89 -15.25 -6.92
C ASP A 137 10.40 -15.00 -6.79
N PRO A 138 11.23 -16.05 -6.62
CA PRO A 138 12.68 -15.89 -6.58
C PRO A 138 13.26 -15.25 -7.85
N ALA A 139 12.52 -15.23 -8.98
CA ALA A 139 12.86 -14.56 -10.23
C ALA A 139 12.71 -13.05 -10.17
N PHE A 140 11.92 -12.55 -9.23
CA PHE A 140 11.58 -11.14 -9.11
C PHE A 140 12.30 -10.49 -7.92
N THR A 141 13.60 -10.74 -7.83
CA THR A 141 14.51 -10.16 -6.83
C THR A 141 15.64 -9.39 -7.51
N ALA A 142 16.23 -8.41 -6.83
CA ALA A 142 17.38 -7.68 -7.40
C ALA A 142 18.52 -8.63 -7.77
N ASP A 143 18.83 -9.59 -6.89
CA ASP A 143 19.88 -10.60 -7.12
C ASP A 143 19.62 -11.43 -8.38
N ALA A 144 18.39 -11.89 -8.63
CA ALA A 144 18.09 -12.71 -9.79
C ALA A 144 18.39 -11.99 -11.13
N PHE A 145 18.21 -10.66 -11.19
CA PHE A 145 18.60 -9.88 -12.37
C PHE A 145 20.12 -9.73 -12.56
N HIS A 146 20.92 -10.06 -11.54
CA HIS A 146 22.38 -10.13 -11.63
C HIS A 146 22.87 -11.57 -11.86
N SER A 147 22.42 -12.52 -11.04
CA SER A 147 22.91 -13.90 -11.01
C SER A 147 22.29 -14.79 -12.09
N ARG A 148 21.03 -14.53 -12.48
CA ARG A 148 20.25 -15.34 -13.45
C ARG A 148 19.40 -14.47 -14.39
N PRO A 149 20.02 -13.55 -15.14
CA PRO A 149 19.31 -12.46 -15.83
C PRO A 149 18.30 -12.94 -16.89
N HIS A 150 18.58 -14.02 -17.63
CA HIS A 150 17.64 -14.59 -18.61
C HIS A 150 16.36 -15.12 -17.95
N TRP A 151 16.49 -15.75 -16.77
CA TRP A 151 15.35 -16.32 -16.05
C TRP A 151 14.51 -15.23 -15.39
N ALA A 152 15.15 -14.27 -14.70
CA ALA A 152 14.48 -13.10 -14.14
C ALA A 152 13.74 -12.29 -15.22
N PHE A 153 14.37 -12.15 -16.40
CA PHE A 153 13.78 -11.46 -17.53
C PHE A 153 12.57 -12.21 -18.12
N ALA A 154 12.64 -13.54 -18.22
CA ALA A 154 11.51 -14.35 -18.67
C ALA A 154 10.29 -14.21 -17.73
N ALA A 155 10.51 -14.25 -16.42
CA ALA A 155 9.45 -14.03 -15.43
C ALA A 155 8.85 -12.61 -15.53
N TYR A 156 9.72 -11.58 -15.60
CA TYR A 156 9.29 -10.19 -15.81
C TYR A 156 8.46 -10.02 -17.08
N ARG A 157 8.87 -10.61 -18.20
CA ARG A 157 8.13 -10.54 -19.47
C ARG A 157 6.71 -11.06 -19.34
N SER A 158 6.53 -12.16 -18.62
CA SER A 158 5.23 -12.77 -18.39
C SER A 158 4.36 -11.93 -17.49
N TYR A 159 4.93 -11.38 -16.41
CA TYR A 159 4.21 -10.44 -15.55
C TYR A 159 3.79 -9.17 -16.31
N LEU A 160 4.67 -8.61 -17.14
CA LEU A 160 4.36 -7.46 -17.99
C LEU A 160 3.28 -7.78 -19.03
N ALA A 161 3.32 -8.97 -19.64
CA ALA A 161 2.32 -9.41 -20.61
C ALA A 161 0.95 -9.60 -19.94
N HIS A 162 0.91 -10.27 -18.79
CA HIS A 162 -0.30 -10.44 -17.98
C HIS A 162 -0.87 -9.08 -17.60
N SER A 163 -0.06 -8.24 -16.97
CA SER A 163 -0.43 -6.87 -16.58
C SER A 163 -0.98 -6.07 -17.76
N ARG A 164 -0.47 -6.24 -18.99
CA ARG A 164 -0.98 -5.57 -20.19
C ARG A 164 -2.28 -6.17 -20.72
N ALA A 165 -2.45 -7.49 -20.62
CA ALA A 165 -3.66 -8.19 -21.05
C ALA A 165 -4.86 -7.99 -20.10
N THR A 166 -4.61 -7.79 -18.80
CA THR A 166 -5.66 -7.61 -17.79
C THR A 166 -6.62 -6.48 -18.17
N LYS A 167 -7.90 -6.81 -18.29
CA LYS A 167 -8.99 -5.85 -18.43
C LYS A 167 -9.49 -5.46 -17.05
N LEU A 168 -9.75 -4.16 -16.87
CA LEU A 168 -10.30 -3.61 -15.65
C LEU A 168 -11.82 -3.62 -15.75
N ASN A 169 -12.51 -4.02 -14.69
CA ASN A 169 -13.96 -4.08 -14.65
C ASN A 169 -14.61 -2.68 -14.56
N ALA A 170 -15.94 -2.65 -14.58
CA ALA A 170 -16.72 -1.40 -14.58
C ALA A 170 -16.53 -0.53 -13.32
N ASP A 171 -16.11 -1.11 -12.20
CA ASP A 171 -15.97 -0.38 -10.94
C ASP A 171 -14.81 0.63 -11.00
N VAL A 172 -13.79 0.34 -11.79
CA VAL A 172 -12.69 1.27 -12.07
C VAL A 172 -13.19 2.53 -12.76
N ALA A 173 -14.12 2.39 -13.71
CA ALA A 173 -14.70 3.53 -14.40
C ALA A 173 -15.49 4.43 -13.44
N VAL A 174 -16.16 3.85 -12.45
CA VAL A 174 -16.87 4.61 -11.42
C VAL A 174 -15.90 5.38 -10.51
N ILE A 175 -14.82 4.73 -10.06
CA ILE A 175 -13.78 5.42 -9.26
C ILE A 175 -13.15 6.57 -10.07
N LYS A 176 -12.92 6.36 -11.37
CA LYS A 176 -12.43 7.40 -12.29
C LYS A 176 -13.41 8.56 -12.41
N GLN A 177 -14.71 8.28 -12.57
CA GLN A 177 -15.76 9.30 -12.61
C GLN A 177 -15.80 10.12 -11.30
N TRP A 178 -15.68 9.47 -10.15
CA TRP A 178 -15.59 10.16 -8.86
C TRP A 178 -14.41 11.12 -8.83
N CYS A 179 -13.25 10.69 -9.31
CA CYS A 179 -12.04 11.51 -9.37
C CYS A 179 -12.18 12.70 -10.34
N ASP A 180 -12.74 12.46 -11.53
CA ASP A 180 -12.87 13.48 -12.59
C ASP A 180 -13.93 14.54 -12.24
N SER A 181 -14.96 14.17 -11.49
CA SER A 181 -16.03 15.10 -11.07
C SER A 181 -15.58 16.17 -10.07
N ARG A 182 -14.37 16.05 -9.50
CA ARG A 182 -13.92 16.91 -8.41
C ARG A 182 -13.32 18.21 -8.93
N PRO A 183 -13.68 19.37 -8.35
CA PRO A 183 -13.15 20.66 -8.80
C PRO A 183 -11.62 20.73 -8.86
N GLN A 184 -10.93 20.12 -7.89
CA GLN A 184 -9.45 20.07 -7.84
C GLN A 184 -8.87 18.73 -8.32
N GLY A 185 -9.72 17.85 -8.85
CA GLY A 185 -9.38 16.52 -9.35
C GLY A 185 -8.98 15.55 -8.25
N ALA A 186 -8.20 14.53 -8.64
CA ALA A 186 -7.68 13.52 -7.74
C ALA A 186 -6.19 13.24 -7.94
N PHE A 187 -5.61 12.57 -6.95
CA PHE A 187 -4.27 12.00 -7.01
C PHE A 187 -4.31 10.54 -6.57
N ILE A 188 -3.62 9.67 -7.31
CA ILE A 188 -3.47 8.27 -6.95
C ILE A 188 -2.15 8.10 -6.21
N TYR A 189 -2.20 7.49 -5.03
CA TYR A 189 -1.06 6.92 -4.34
C TYR A 189 -1.21 5.41 -4.41
N THR A 190 -0.26 4.69 -5.00
CA THR A 190 -0.35 3.22 -5.04
C THR A 190 0.96 2.51 -4.71
N SER A 191 0.84 1.35 -4.07
CA SER A 191 1.91 0.36 -3.92
C SER A 191 2.01 -0.58 -5.14
N LEU A 192 0.99 -0.58 -6.00
CA LEU A 192 0.89 -1.39 -7.20
C LEU A 192 1.88 -0.91 -8.26
N VAL A 193 2.38 -1.85 -9.07
CA VAL A 193 3.41 -1.60 -10.08
C VAL A 193 2.96 -1.96 -11.50
N ASP A 194 1.72 -2.42 -11.65
CA ASP A 194 1.13 -2.99 -12.87
C ASP A 194 0.58 -1.94 -13.85
N GLY A 195 0.65 -0.66 -13.50
CA GLY A 195 0.18 0.43 -14.36
C GLY A 195 -1.34 0.48 -14.57
N ARG A 196 -2.15 -0.15 -13.69
CA ARG A 196 -3.62 -0.18 -13.86
C ARG A 196 -4.27 1.20 -13.89
N PHE A 197 -3.75 2.16 -13.14
CA PHE A 197 -4.29 3.53 -13.14
C PHE A 197 -4.03 4.25 -14.46
N GLN A 198 -2.89 4.00 -15.11
CA GLN A 198 -2.64 4.50 -16.46
C GLN A 198 -3.59 3.87 -17.47
N LYS A 199 -3.87 2.57 -17.35
CA LYS A 199 -4.88 1.89 -18.19
C LYS A 199 -6.27 2.47 -18.00
N ALA A 200 -6.63 2.84 -16.76
CA ALA A 200 -7.88 3.52 -16.43
C ALA A 200 -7.92 5.00 -16.87
N GLY A 201 -6.88 5.49 -17.56
CA GLY A 201 -6.84 6.85 -18.09
C GLY A 201 -6.46 7.92 -17.07
N PHE A 202 -5.90 7.57 -15.91
CA PHE A 202 -5.33 8.57 -15.00
C PHE A 202 -4.04 9.16 -15.60
N PRO A 203 -3.90 10.50 -15.61
CA PRO A 203 -2.71 11.13 -16.18
C PRO A 203 -1.47 10.84 -15.34
N LEU A 204 -0.31 10.65 -16.00
CA LEU A 204 0.95 10.28 -15.35
C LEU A 204 1.36 11.24 -14.22
N ALA A 205 1.03 12.53 -14.36
CA ALA A 205 1.31 13.57 -13.37
C ALA A 205 0.40 13.51 -12.12
N ARG A 206 -0.59 12.61 -12.10
CA ARG A 206 -1.56 12.40 -11.01
C ARG A 206 -1.46 11.01 -10.39
N VAL A 207 -0.38 10.28 -10.66
CA VAL A 207 -0.15 8.95 -10.09
C VAL A 207 1.23 8.90 -9.47
N TYR A 208 1.27 8.60 -8.18
CA TYR A 208 2.46 8.26 -7.42
C TYR A 208 2.54 6.75 -7.22
N GLU A 209 3.40 6.11 -8.00
CA GLU A 209 3.73 4.69 -7.86
C GLU A 209 4.87 4.54 -6.85
N ARG A 210 4.54 4.29 -5.59
CA ARG A 210 5.51 4.29 -4.49
C ARG A 210 6.65 3.30 -4.73
N ASN A 211 6.34 2.14 -5.29
CA ASN A 211 7.27 1.05 -5.53
C ASN A 211 7.78 1.04 -6.98
N GLY A 212 7.56 2.11 -7.75
CA GLY A 212 7.93 2.17 -9.17
C GLY A 212 6.95 1.41 -10.06
N THR A 213 7.38 1.01 -11.25
CA THR A 213 6.48 0.44 -12.27
C THR A 213 7.20 -0.59 -13.13
N ILE A 214 6.49 -1.65 -13.52
CA ILE A 214 7.01 -2.66 -14.44
C ILE A 214 7.04 -2.18 -15.89
N HIS A 215 6.34 -1.09 -16.20
CA HIS A 215 6.26 -0.50 -17.55
C HIS A 215 7.46 0.39 -17.90
N ARG A 216 8.46 0.43 -17.02
CA ARG A 216 9.71 1.16 -17.21
C ARG A 216 10.89 0.25 -16.86
N LEU A 217 12.01 0.49 -17.51
CA LEU A 217 13.25 -0.26 -17.34
C LEU A 217 14.35 0.64 -16.78
N GLN A 218 15.27 0.02 -16.04
CA GLN A 218 16.51 0.63 -15.58
C GLN A 218 17.67 -0.35 -15.75
N CYS A 219 18.90 0.15 -15.69
CA CYS A 219 20.10 -0.69 -15.61
C CYS A 219 20.08 -1.49 -14.30
N ALA A 220 20.35 -2.80 -14.36
CA ALA A 220 20.45 -3.63 -13.16
C ALA A 220 21.58 -3.19 -12.25
N ALA A 221 22.73 -2.79 -12.81
CA ALA A 221 23.87 -2.26 -12.06
C ALA A 221 23.70 -0.79 -11.62
N ASN A 222 22.62 -0.11 -12.06
CA ASN A 222 22.40 1.33 -11.83
C ASN A 222 23.64 2.20 -12.16
N CYS A 223 24.34 1.87 -13.24
CA CYS A 223 25.71 2.32 -13.54
C CYS A 223 25.89 3.80 -13.91
N SER A 224 24.83 4.61 -13.90
CA SER A 224 24.92 6.02 -14.32
C SER A 224 24.60 6.93 -13.15
N ASP A 225 25.63 7.52 -12.54
CA ASP A 225 25.47 8.47 -11.44
C ASP A 225 24.86 9.81 -11.87
N SER A 226 24.91 10.13 -13.17
CA SER A 226 24.66 11.49 -13.66
C SER A 226 23.43 11.66 -14.56
N ARG A 227 22.66 10.60 -14.86
CA ARG A 227 21.49 10.71 -15.76
C ARG A 227 20.33 9.82 -15.30
N GLU A 228 19.13 10.35 -15.45
CA GLU A 228 17.87 9.66 -15.18
C GLU A 228 17.58 8.67 -16.30
N VAL A 229 18.38 7.61 -16.35
CA VAL A 229 18.32 6.62 -17.42
C VAL A 229 17.26 5.57 -17.07
N ILE A 230 16.01 5.96 -17.31
CA ILE A 230 14.83 5.09 -17.20
C ILE A 230 14.15 5.04 -18.56
N TRP A 231 14.10 3.83 -19.14
CA TRP A 231 13.53 3.61 -20.46
C TRP A 231 12.08 3.15 -20.38
N PRO A 232 11.26 3.37 -21.43
CA PRO A 232 10.02 2.62 -21.58
C PRO A 232 10.30 1.11 -21.65
N SER A 233 9.37 0.29 -21.16
CA SER A 233 9.46 -1.16 -21.41
C SER A 233 9.24 -1.47 -22.89
N PHE A 234 9.79 -2.59 -23.34
CA PHE A 234 9.67 -3.05 -24.73
C PHE A 234 8.26 -3.55 -25.05
N SER A 235 7.95 -3.66 -26.34
CA SER A 235 6.77 -4.36 -26.82
C SER A 235 6.87 -5.85 -26.46
N VAL A 236 5.84 -6.39 -25.81
CA VAL A 236 5.74 -7.82 -25.50
C VAL A 236 4.45 -8.32 -26.13
N ARG A 237 4.56 -9.37 -26.94
CA ARG A 237 3.42 -10.18 -27.37
C ARG A 237 3.16 -11.25 -26.30
N SER A 238 1.90 -11.46 -25.93
CA SER A 238 1.48 -12.53 -25.02
C SER A 238 1.92 -13.89 -25.58
N HIS A 239 2.91 -14.52 -24.96
CA HIS A 239 3.29 -15.91 -25.21
C HIS A 239 3.42 -16.61 -23.87
N ALA A 240 2.78 -17.76 -23.69
CA ALA A 240 2.99 -18.62 -22.54
C ALA A 240 4.48 -19.00 -22.42
N ILE A 241 5.06 -18.92 -21.21
CA ILE A 241 6.45 -19.35 -20.94
C ILE A 241 6.66 -20.81 -21.37
N ALA A 242 5.61 -21.64 -21.29
CA ALA A 242 5.64 -23.04 -21.73
C ALA A 242 6.06 -23.23 -23.20
N ALA A 243 5.88 -22.23 -24.06
CA ALA A 243 6.27 -22.29 -25.47
C ALA A 243 7.76 -21.95 -25.73
N LEU A 244 8.52 -21.49 -24.72
CA LEU A 244 9.92 -21.07 -24.90
C LEU A 244 10.94 -22.22 -24.86
N GLY A 245 10.53 -23.42 -24.44
CA GLY A 245 11.45 -24.58 -24.33
C GLY A 245 12.70 -24.27 -23.50
N ALA A 246 13.87 -24.70 -23.99
CA ALA A 246 15.18 -24.47 -23.33
C ALA A 246 15.82 -23.09 -23.64
N CYS A 247 15.21 -22.25 -24.48
CA CYS A 247 15.80 -20.98 -24.91
C CYS A 247 15.10 -19.80 -24.21
N LEU A 248 15.59 -19.44 -23.02
CA LEU A 248 15.13 -18.24 -22.32
C LEU A 248 15.47 -16.98 -23.14
N PRO A 249 14.57 -15.98 -23.16
CA PRO A 249 14.81 -14.75 -23.91
C PRO A 249 16.03 -13.99 -23.39
N GLU A 250 16.76 -13.36 -24.30
CA GLU A 250 17.86 -12.47 -23.93
C GLU A 250 17.32 -11.17 -23.32
N PRO A 251 17.82 -10.76 -22.14
CA PRO A 251 17.48 -9.47 -21.57
C PRO A 251 18.11 -8.35 -22.40
N PRO A 252 17.40 -7.23 -22.62
CA PRO A 252 18.00 -6.06 -23.24
C PRO A 252 19.14 -5.54 -22.35
N GLN A 253 20.20 -5.05 -22.98
CA GLN A 253 21.41 -4.59 -22.31
C GLN A 253 21.41 -3.08 -22.13
N CYS A 254 22.04 -2.63 -21.05
CA CYS A 254 22.34 -1.23 -20.81
C CYS A 254 23.35 -0.73 -21.84
N PRO A 255 23.06 0.34 -22.60
CA PRO A 255 23.99 0.84 -23.63
C PRO A 255 25.27 1.47 -23.06
N TYR A 256 25.38 1.62 -21.74
CA TYR A 256 26.52 2.26 -21.08
C TYR A 256 27.48 1.27 -20.43
N CYS A 257 27.00 0.13 -19.93
CA CYS A 257 27.81 -0.85 -19.21
C CYS A 257 27.54 -2.31 -19.59
N ASN A 258 26.65 -2.54 -20.56
CA ASN A 258 26.20 -3.86 -21.01
C ASN A 258 25.54 -4.77 -19.95
N ALA A 259 25.32 -4.29 -18.73
CA ALA A 259 24.53 -5.00 -17.74
C ALA A 259 23.08 -5.16 -18.22
N SER A 260 22.40 -6.22 -17.79
CA SER A 260 20.98 -6.45 -18.13
C SER A 260 20.10 -5.31 -17.65
N LEU A 261 19.07 -4.98 -18.42
CA LEU A 261 17.98 -4.10 -17.97
C LEU A 261 16.97 -4.90 -17.15
N ARG A 262 16.40 -4.24 -16.15
CA ARG A 262 15.38 -4.78 -15.24
C ARG A 262 14.23 -3.79 -15.08
N PRO A 263 13.05 -4.20 -14.58
CA PRO A 263 11.98 -3.25 -14.30
C PRO A 263 12.42 -2.19 -13.28
N ASN A 264 11.94 -0.95 -13.48
CA ASN A 264 12.12 0.15 -12.54
C ASN A 264 11.07 0.08 -11.43
N CYS A 265 11.08 -1.01 -10.67
CA CYS A 265 10.33 -1.16 -9.43
C CYS A 265 11.26 -1.59 -8.29
N LEU A 266 10.86 -1.28 -7.06
CA LEU A 266 11.58 -1.65 -5.86
C LEU A 266 11.46 -3.15 -5.64
N LEU A 267 12.52 -3.90 -5.93
CA LEU A 267 12.57 -5.33 -5.66
C LEU A 267 13.02 -5.58 -4.19
N PRO A 268 12.81 -6.80 -3.64
CA PRO A 268 13.37 -7.17 -2.35
C PRO A 268 14.90 -6.99 -2.33
N HIS A 269 15.42 -6.41 -1.24
CA HIS A 269 16.86 -6.17 -0.99
C HIS A 269 17.58 -5.37 -2.10
N ASP A 270 16.87 -4.44 -2.75
CA ASP A 270 17.33 -3.76 -3.94
C ASP A 270 18.08 -2.43 -3.65
N GLN A 271 19.39 -2.52 -3.49
CA GLN A 271 20.27 -1.34 -3.38
C GLN A 271 20.49 -0.61 -4.71
N TYR A 272 20.16 -1.24 -5.83
CA TYR A 272 20.39 -0.71 -7.17
C TYR A 272 19.16 0.01 -7.74
N TRP A 273 18.13 0.28 -6.93
CA TRP A 273 16.90 0.87 -7.44
C TRP A 273 17.09 2.34 -7.81
N ASN A 274 16.84 2.68 -9.08
CA ASN A 274 16.86 4.06 -9.54
C ASN A 274 15.58 4.76 -9.10
N THR A 275 15.71 5.61 -8.08
CA THR A 275 14.56 6.26 -7.44
C THR A 275 14.13 7.58 -8.07
N SER A 276 14.82 8.06 -9.11
CA SER A 276 14.59 9.39 -9.71
C SER A 276 13.13 9.61 -10.11
N ARG A 277 12.55 8.68 -10.89
CA ARG A 277 11.14 8.75 -11.32
C ARG A 277 10.17 8.80 -10.14
N ARG A 278 10.35 7.91 -9.16
CA ARG A 278 9.53 7.89 -7.93
C ARG A 278 9.64 9.22 -7.19
N ASN A 279 10.85 9.78 -7.05
CA ASN A 279 11.05 11.05 -6.37
C ASN A 279 10.31 12.19 -7.09
N ARG A 280 10.36 12.26 -8.44
CA ARG A 280 9.59 13.25 -9.20
C ARG A 280 8.09 13.12 -8.98
N GLN A 281 7.55 11.89 -9.03
CA GLN A 281 6.12 11.66 -8.77
C GLN A 281 5.72 12.03 -7.33
N ARG A 282 6.60 11.79 -6.35
CA ARG A 282 6.39 12.21 -4.97
C ARG A 282 6.32 13.73 -4.86
N ASN A 283 7.24 14.44 -5.49
CA ASN A 283 7.23 15.90 -5.49
C ASN A 283 5.93 16.44 -6.10
N LEU A 284 5.45 15.86 -7.21
CA LEU A 284 4.15 16.24 -7.79
C LEU A 284 2.97 16.01 -6.84
N LEU A 285 2.98 14.90 -6.10
CA LEU A 285 1.97 14.62 -5.08
C LEU A 285 2.04 15.64 -3.93
N GLU A 286 3.23 15.88 -3.38
CA GLU A 286 3.47 16.81 -2.28
C GLU A 286 3.06 18.25 -2.67
N ASP A 287 3.50 18.70 -3.84
CA ASP A 287 3.15 19.99 -4.42
C ASP A 287 1.64 20.15 -4.58
N TRP A 288 0.98 19.11 -5.10
CA TRP A 288 -0.48 19.16 -5.25
C TRP A 288 -1.19 19.18 -3.89
N LEU A 289 -0.81 18.30 -2.95
CA LEU A 289 -1.41 18.24 -1.62
C LEU A 289 -1.25 19.55 -0.83
N ALA A 290 -0.16 20.28 -1.05
CA ALA A 290 0.08 21.59 -0.44
C ALA A 290 -0.89 22.68 -0.95
N ARG A 291 -1.41 22.52 -2.17
CA ARG A 291 -2.40 23.43 -2.79
C ARG A 291 -3.84 22.96 -2.62
N SER A 292 -4.04 21.68 -2.32
CA SER A 292 -5.35 21.06 -2.19
C SER A 292 -6.10 21.53 -0.94
N ARG A 293 -7.39 21.84 -1.10
CA ARG A 293 -8.30 22.13 0.02
C ARG A 293 -9.13 20.90 0.35
N SER A 294 -9.18 20.54 1.64
CA SER A 294 -10.00 19.42 2.15
C SER A 294 -9.94 18.13 1.31
N PRO A 295 -8.75 17.54 1.07
CA PRO A 295 -8.68 16.28 0.36
C PRO A 295 -9.25 15.15 1.22
N LEU A 296 -10.16 14.39 0.64
CA LEU A 296 -10.69 13.16 1.19
C LEU A 296 -9.82 11.98 0.75
N PHE A 297 -9.37 11.18 1.71
CA PHE A 297 -8.57 9.99 1.46
C PHE A 297 -9.50 8.79 1.32
N ILE A 298 -9.30 7.99 0.28
CA ILE A 298 -10.03 6.75 0.06
C ILE A 298 -9.01 5.63 -0.06
N LEU A 299 -8.94 4.76 0.94
CA LEU A 299 -8.11 3.57 0.91
C LEU A 299 -8.88 2.45 0.22
N LEU A 300 -8.34 1.94 -0.87
CA LEU A 300 -8.92 0.86 -1.66
C LEU A 300 -8.04 -0.38 -1.54
N GLY A 301 -8.54 -1.40 -0.84
CA GLY A 301 -7.86 -2.69 -0.72
C GLY A 301 -6.44 -2.60 -0.14
N VAL A 302 -6.23 -1.68 0.81
CA VAL A 302 -4.94 -1.51 1.50
C VAL A 302 -4.86 -2.47 2.67
N GLN A 303 -3.97 -3.45 2.59
CA GLN A 303 -3.86 -4.49 3.62
C GLN A 303 -2.99 -4.04 4.81
N ALA A 304 -3.12 -4.69 5.97
CA ALA A 304 -2.36 -4.36 7.18
C ALA A 304 -0.83 -4.29 6.96
N HIS A 305 -0.28 -5.19 6.14
CA HIS A 305 1.16 -5.27 5.88
C HIS A 305 1.68 -4.12 4.99
N GLU A 306 0.79 -3.37 4.33
CA GLU A 306 1.14 -2.22 3.48
C GLU A 306 1.39 -0.97 4.33
N THR A 307 2.22 -1.10 5.36
CA THR A 307 2.52 -0.11 6.40
C THR A 307 2.84 1.28 5.87
N ARG A 308 3.48 1.37 4.69
CA ARG A 308 3.83 2.65 4.08
C ARG A 308 2.61 3.44 3.56
N LEU A 309 1.54 2.75 3.16
CA LEU A 309 0.27 3.37 2.78
C LEU A 309 -0.43 3.91 4.02
N HIS A 310 -0.53 3.09 5.07
CA HIS A 310 -1.06 3.50 6.38
C HIS A 310 -0.29 4.68 6.97
N GLN A 311 1.05 4.65 6.95
CA GLN A 311 1.91 5.74 7.42
C GLN A 311 1.70 7.05 6.65
N PHE A 312 1.42 6.97 5.35
CA PHE A 312 1.15 8.17 4.54
C PHE A 312 -0.15 8.84 5.00
N VAL A 313 -1.21 8.07 5.16
CA VAL A 313 -2.52 8.57 5.62
C VAL A 313 -2.45 9.06 7.08
N ALA A 314 -1.76 8.32 7.94
CA ALA A 314 -1.61 8.68 9.35
C ALA A 314 -0.81 9.98 9.57
N ARG A 315 0.06 10.37 8.63
CA ARG A 315 0.80 11.66 8.67
C ARG A 315 -0.07 12.83 8.21
N THR A 316 -1.12 12.57 7.45
CA THR A 316 -2.07 13.59 6.99
C THR A 316 -3.19 13.83 8.02
N ARG A 317 -2.85 13.89 9.32
CA ARG A 317 -3.81 13.98 10.43
C ARG A 317 -4.78 15.15 10.27
N GLY A 318 -6.04 14.93 10.67
CA GLY A 318 -7.11 15.92 10.62
C GLY A 318 -7.88 15.96 9.30
N ARG A 319 -7.68 14.99 8.41
CA ARG A 319 -8.40 14.88 7.13
C ARG A 319 -9.36 13.69 7.14
N GLN A 320 -10.50 13.85 6.46
CA GLN A 320 -11.51 12.81 6.32
C GLN A 320 -10.94 11.61 5.55
N CYS A 321 -11.24 10.38 6.00
CA CYS A 321 -10.65 9.16 5.47
C CYS A 321 -11.64 8.01 5.41
N ILE A 322 -11.90 7.46 4.23
CA ILE A 322 -12.76 6.31 4.00
C ILE A 322 -11.88 5.09 3.68
N HIS A 323 -12.03 4.03 4.46
CA HIS A 323 -11.37 2.75 4.20
C HIS A 323 -12.37 1.78 3.59
N MET A 324 -12.21 1.50 2.29
CA MET A 324 -13.02 0.52 1.58
C MET A 324 -12.31 -0.83 1.58
N TYR A 325 -12.79 -1.74 2.42
CA TYR A 325 -12.23 -3.08 2.57
C TYR A 325 -12.99 -4.11 1.72
N MET A 326 -12.25 -5.13 1.28
CA MET A 326 -12.76 -6.14 0.35
C MET A 326 -13.30 -7.38 1.08
N ASP A 327 -12.45 -8.05 1.87
CA ASP A 327 -12.81 -9.32 2.51
C ASP A 327 -13.23 -9.12 3.98
N SER A 328 -12.34 -8.54 4.79
CA SER A 328 -12.58 -8.36 6.23
C SER A 328 -12.14 -6.99 6.75
N GLU A 329 -12.87 -6.51 7.75
CA GLU A 329 -12.52 -5.29 8.47
C GLU A 329 -11.27 -5.50 9.35
N GLU A 330 -11.01 -6.74 9.79
CA GLU A 330 -9.91 -7.10 10.71
C GLU A 330 -8.51 -6.84 10.12
N GLU A 331 -8.38 -6.92 8.80
CA GLU A 331 -7.12 -6.60 8.11
C GLU A 331 -6.84 -5.09 8.01
N ASN A 332 -7.77 -4.24 8.45
CA ASN A 332 -7.68 -2.81 8.28
C ASN A 332 -7.59 -2.08 9.62
N GLN A 333 -6.69 -1.09 9.69
CA GLN A 333 -6.52 -0.29 10.90
C GLN A 333 -7.53 0.85 10.96
N PHE A 334 -8.39 0.83 11.98
CA PHE A 334 -9.21 1.97 12.37
C PHE A 334 -8.45 2.88 13.34
N ASP A 335 -8.43 4.19 13.07
CA ASP A 335 -7.70 5.18 13.87
C ASP A 335 -8.61 6.10 14.72
N GLY A 336 -9.91 5.83 14.74
CA GLY A 336 -10.92 6.65 15.43
C GLY A 336 -11.45 7.83 14.61
N THR A 337 -10.75 8.25 13.55
CA THR A 337 -11.10 9.43 12.74
C THR A 337 -11.50 9.10 11.30
N SER A 338 -11.18 7.91 10.83
CA SER A 338 -11.60 7.33 9.55
C SER A 338 -13.03 6.79 9.61
N VAL A 339 -13.56 6.24 8.51
CA VAL A 339 -14.73 5.33 8.50
C VAL A 339 -14.39 4.06 7.74
N MET A 340 -14.74 2.91 8.31
CA MET A 340 -14.53 1.60 7.67
C MET A 340 -15.81 1.19 6.94
N VAL A 341 -15.75 0.83 5.65
CA VAL A 341 -16.93 0.40 4.88
C VAL A 341 -16.59 -0.75 3.93
N PRO A 342 -17.47 -1.75 3.73
CA PRO A 342 -17.28 -2.77 2.70
C PRO A 342 -17.28 -2.13 1.31
N PHE A 343 -16.40 -2.57 0.43
CA PHE A 343 -16.21 -1.99 -0.89
C PHE A 343 -17.50 -1.93 -1.71
N ASP A 344 -18.21 -3.07 -1.87
CA ASP A 344 -19.43 -3.13 -2.69
C ASP A 344 -20.53 -2.20 -2.16
N GLN A 345 -20.70 -2.17 -0.85
CA GLN A 345 -21.72 -1.35 -0.21
C GLN A 345 -21.39 0.14 -0.29
N ALA A 346 -20.12 0.49 -0.12
CA ALA A 346 -19.65 1.85 -0.32
C ALA A 346 -19.78 2.27 -1.79
N LEU A 347 -19.43 1.42 -2.74
CA LEU A 347 -19.56 1.70 -4.17
C LEU A 347 -21.02 1.96 -4.56
N ALA A 348 -21.96 1.11 -4.12
CA ALA A 348 -23.39 1.31 -4.35
C ALA A 348 -23.92 2.59 -3.68
N SER A 349 -23.55 2.82 -2.42
CA SER A 349 -23.98 3.97 -1.63
C SER A 349 -23.47 5.29 -2.22
N LEU A 350 -22.19 5.37 -2.59
CA LEU A 350 -21.56 6.57 -3.13
C LEU A 350 -21.98 6.87 -4.57
N ARG A 351 -22.25 5.84 -5.41
CA ARG A 351 -22.88 6.03 -6.72
C ARG A 351 -24.21 6.78 -6.60
N SER A 352 -25.05 6.37 -5.64
CA SER A 352 -26.35 7.00 -5.43
C SER A 352 -26.26 8.45 -4.94
N ALA A 353 -25.20 8.80 -4.21
CA ALA A 353 -25.00 10.16 -3.70
C ALA A 353 -24.61 11.13 -4.82
N MET A 354 -23.82 10.66 -5.79
CA MET A 354 -23.37 11.49 -6.92
C MET A 354 -24.42 11.68 -8.02
N ASN A 355 -25.37 10.75 -8.16
CA ASN A 355 -26.46 10.89 -9.15
C ASN A 355 -27.61 11.80 -8.69
N ARG A 356 -27.63 12.24 -7.43
CA ARG A 356 -28.68 13.14 -6.88
C ARG A 356 -28.43 14.63 -7.17
N GLU A 357 -27.33 14.96 -7.85
CA GLU A 357 -26.98 16.35 -8.21
C GLU A 357 -27.23 16.68 -9.71
N VAL A 358 -28.00 15.86 -10.43
CA VAL A 358 -28.46 16.16 -11.81
C VAL A 358 -29.90 16.61 -11.83
#